data_AF-A0A2E0Z3K6-F1
#
_entry.id   AF-A0A2E0Z3K6-F1
#
_cell.length_a   1.000
_cell.length_b   1.000
_cell.length_c   1.000
_cell.angle_alpha   90.00
_cell.angle_beta   90.00
_cell.angle_gamma   90.00
#
_symmetry.space_group_name_H-M   'P 1'
#
loop_
_entity.id
_entity.type
_entity.pdbx_description
1 polymer ?
#
loop_
_entity_poly.entity_id
_entity_poly.type
_entity_poly.pdbx_seq_one_letter_code
_entity_poly.pdbx_strand_id
1 'polypeptide(L)' 'MGLALALAAASPASAQEASLQQCQSLKERIERYTALRRKGGSASRMEGWKKQLRKAEARFRELDCRAYGRELR' A
#
# COMPACT_ATOMS: atom_id res chain seq x y z
N MET A 1 31.25 27.34 29.79
CA MET A 1 31.09 26.07 29.04
C MET A 1 29.62 25.98 28.65
N GLY A 2 29.27 26.38 27.43
CA GLY A 2 27.89 26.36 26.95
C GLY A 2 27.64 25.11 26.13
N LEU A 3 26.81 24.20 26.64
CA LEU A 3 26.38 23.01 25.89
C LEU A 3 25.04 23.35 25.21
N ALA A 4 25.11 23.79 23.95
CA ALA A 4 23.94 23.94 23.11
C ALA A 4 23.45 22.54 22.70
N LEU A 5 22.39 22.07 23.35
CA LEU A 5 21.72 20.82 23.02
C LEU A 5 20.88 21.04 21.77
N ALA A 6 21.45 20.71 20.61
CA ALA A 6 20.73 20.73 19.34
C ALA A 6 19.63 19.67 19.38
N LEU A 7 18.39 20.14 19.51
CA LEU A 7 17.18 19.33 19.43
C LEU A 7 17.11 18.75 18.02
N ALA A 8 17.54 17.50 17.86
CA ALA A 8 17.41 16.76 16.62
C ALA A 8 15.93 16.74 16.24
N ALA A 9 15.59 17.46 15.17
CA ALA A 9 14.29 17.43 14.56
C ALA A 9 14.00 15.98 14.19
N ALA A 10 13.13 15.33 14.97
CA ALA A 10 12.51 14.10 14.59
C ALA A 10 11.64 14.41 13.37
N SER A 11 12.21 14.26 12.17
CA SER A 11 11.44 14.30 10.93
C SER A 11 10.30 13.29 11.08
N PRO A 12 9.03 13.72 11.03
CA PRO A 12 7.93 12.78 11.04
C PRO A 12 8.14 11.86 9.85
N ALA A 13 8.10 10.56 10.13
CA ALA A 13 8.29 9.48 9.18
C ALA A 13 7.94 9.90 7.76
N SER A 14 8.95 10.01 6.90
CA SER A 14 8.75 10.05 5.46
C SER A 14 8.07 8.73 5.09
N ALA A 15 6.75 8.70 5.19
CA ALA A 15 5.92 7.88 4.33
C ALA A 15 6.48 8.15 2.95
N GLN A 16 7.24 7.18 2.41
CA GLN A 16 7.84 7.35 1.10
C GLN A 16 6.69 7.74 0.18
N GLU A 17 6.72 8.98 -0.35
CA GLU A 17 5.72 9.48 -1.28
C GLU A 17 5.65 8.48 -2.43
N ALA A 18 4.67 7.59 -2.35
CA ALA A 18 4.49 6.58 -3.34
C ALA A 18 4.05 7.29 -4.60
N SER A 19 4.72 7.02 -5.71
CA SER A 19 4.28 7.62 -6.96
C SER A 19 2.86 7.14 -7.26
N LEU A 20 2.07 8.01 -7.87
CA LEU A 20 0.73 7.69 -8.36
C LEU A 20 0.72 6.38 -9.17
N GLN A 21 1.76 6.14 -9.96
CA GLN A 21 1.96 4.89 -10.72
C GLN A 21 2.10 3.64 -9.83
N GLN A 22 2.80 3.74 -8.69
CA GLN A 22 2.89 2.64 -7.72
C GLN A 22 1.52 2.35 -7.10
N CYS A 23 0.77 3.39 -6.74
CA CYS A 23 -0.58 3.26 -6.21
C CYS A 23 -1.57 2.68 -7.23
N GLN A 24 -1.47 3.08 -8.50
CA GLN A 24 -2.23 2.48 -9.62
C GLN A 24 -1.93 0.99 -9.74
N SER A 25 -0.64 0.63 -9.79
CA SER A 25 -0.22 -0.78 -9.89
C SER A 25 -0.74 -1.63 -8.73
N LEU A 26 -0.75 -1.08 -7.51
CA LEU A 26 -1.30 -1.77 -6.33
C LEU A 26 -2.82 -1.90 -6.42
N LYS A 27 -3.53 -0.86 -6.86
CA LYS A 27 -4.98 -0.90 -7.09
C LYS A 27 -5.35 -1.97 -8.12
N GLU A 28 -4.67 -2.02 -9.26
CA GLU A 28 -4.91 -3.03 -10.30
C GLU A 28 -4.70 -4.46 -9.78
N ARG A 29 -3.69 -4.68 -8.93
CA ARG A 29 -3.46 -5.98 -8.28
C ARG A 29 -4.61 -6.34 -7.34
N ILE A 30 -5.07 -5.39 -6.53
CA ILE A 30 -6.23 -5.57 -5.63
C ILE A 30 -7.47 -5.94 -6.44
N GLU A 31 -7.76 -5.22 -7.52
CA GLU A 31 -8.90 -5.46 -8.39
C GLU A 31 -8.81 -6.83 -9.08
N ARG A 32 -7.63 -7.18 -9.60
CA ARG A 32 -7.37 -8.49 -10.24
C ARG A 32 -7.62 -9.65 -9.27
N TYR A 33 -7.02 -9.63 -8.08
CA TYR A 33 -7.20 -10.74 -7.13
C TYR A 33 -8.61 -10.78 -6.55
N THR A 34 -9.28 -9.63 -6.42
CA THR A 34 -10.70 -9.57 -6.04
C THR A 34 -11.57 -10.21 -7.11
N ALA A 35 -11.34 -9.90 -8.40
CA ALA A 35 -12.06 -10.50 -9.51
C ALA A 35 -11.82 -12.02 -9.59
N LEU A 36 -10.58 -12.47 -9.41
CA LEU A 36 -10.26 -13.91 -9.36
C LEU A 36 -10.98 -14.62 -8.21
N ARG A 37 -10.98 -14.04 -7.00
CA ARG A 37 -11.73 -14.60 -5.86
C ARG A 37 -13.23 -14.67 -6.11
N ARG A 38 -13.81 -13.65 -6.77
CA ARG A 38 -15.23 -13.64 -7.15
C ARG A 38 -15.57 -14.71 -8.18
N LYS A 39 -14.67 -14.99 -9.12
CA LYS A 39 -14.82 -16.08 -10.10
C LYS A 39 -14.70 -17.47 -9.47
N GLY A 40 -14.12 -17.56 -8.28
CA GLY A 40 -13.90 -18.83 -7.59
C GLY A 40 -12.75 -19.64 -8.20
N GLY A 41 -12.41 -20.73 -7.52
CA GLY A 41 -11.33 -21.63 -7.91
C GLY A 41 -11.08 -22.69 -6.84
N SER A 42 -10.05 -23.51 -7.02
CA SER A 42 -9.65 -24.45 -5.98
C SER A 42 -9.22 -23.73 -4.70
N ALA A 43 -9.44 -24.37 -3.54
CA ALA A 43 -9.13 -23.80 -2.22
C ALA A 43 -7.69 -23.26 -2.13
N SER A 44 -6.73 -24.01 -2.68
CA SER A 44 -5.32 -23.61 -2.76
C SER A 44 -5.10 -22.31 -3.54
N ARG A 45 -5.76 -22.14 -4.71
CA ARG A 45 -5.69 -20.88 -5.47
C ARG A 45 -6.34 -19.72 -4.73
N MET A 46 -7.49 -19.97 -4.10
CA MET A 46 -8.21 -18.94 -3.33
C MET A 46 -7.39 -18.41 -2.15
N GLU A 47 -6.73 -19.30 -1.39
CA GLU A 47 -5.82 -18.88 -0.32
C GLU A 47 -4.60 -18.13 -0.85
N GLY A 48 -4.05 -18.56 -2.01
CA GLY A 48 -3.00 -17.82 -2.71
C GLY A 48 -3.41 -16.39 -3.06
N TRP A 49 -4.58 -16.21 -3.69
CA TRP A 49 -5.10 -14.89 -4.03
C TRP A 49 -5.39 -14.04 -2.81
N LYS A 50 -5.93 -14.62 -1.74
CA LYS A 50 -6.16 -13.93 -0.46
C LYS A 50 -4.85 -13.40 0.13
N LYS A 51 -3.78 -14.20 0.13
CA LYS A 51 -2.46 -13.75 0.61
C LYS A 51 -1.91 -12.61 -0.23
N GLN A 52 -2.04 -12.69 -1.56
CA GLN A 52 -1.57 -11.64 -2.47
C GLN A 52 -2.39 -10.36 -2.36
N LEU A 53 -3.71 -10.47 -2.21
CA LEU A 53 -4.63 -9.36 -1.95
C LEU A 53 -4.23 -8.64 -0.66
N ARG A 54 -4.05 -9.37 0.45
CA ARG A 54 -3.63 -8.79 1.74
C ARG A 54 -2.30 -8.03 1.64
N LYS A 55 -1.31 -8.58 0.92
CA LYS A 55 -0.04 -7.89 0.70
C LYS A 55 -0.21 -6.59 -0.09
N ALA A 56 -1.01 -6.60 -1.15
CA ALA A 56 -1.27 -5.41 -1.95
C ALA A 56 -2.05 -4.35 -1.15
N GLU A 57 -3.07 -4.74 -0.39
CA GLU A 57 -3.84 -3.87 0.51
C GLU A 57 -2.96 -3.25 1.60
N ALA A 58 -2.07 -4.05 2.20
CA ALA A 58 -1.14 -3.57 3.23
C ALA A 58 -0.20 -2.51 2.65
N ARG A 59 0.43 -2.79 1.50
CA ARG A 59 1.32 -1.82 0.85
C ARG A 59 0.58 -0.57 0.37
N PHE A 60 -0.64 -0.72 -0.14
CA PHE A 60 -1.51 0.41 -0.54
C PHE A 60 -1.82 1.33 0.66
N ARG A 61 -1.99 0.76 1.86
CA ARG A 61 -2.21 1.52 3.09
C ARG A 61 -0.93 2.15 3.62
N GLU A 62 0.18 1.41 3.60
CA GLU A 62 1.49 1.88 4.06
C GLU A 62 1.99 3.08 3.25
N LEU A 63 1.68 3.10 1.96
CA LEU A 63 2.01 4.17 1.03
C LEU A 63 0.98 5.31 1.01
N ASP A 64 -0.01 5.28 1.90
CA ASP A 64 -1.15 6.19 1.95
C ASP A 64 -1.78 6.50 0.59
N CYS A 65 -1.90 5.48 -0.27
CA CYS A 65 -2.45 5.63 -1.62
C CYS A 65 -3.92 6.13 -1.64
N ARG A 66 -4.57 6.20 -0.48
CA ARG A 66 -5.90 6.82 -0.33
C ARG A 66 -5.87 8.32 -0.60
N ALA A 67 -4.73 8.98 -0.39
CA ALA A 67 -4.53 10.39 -0.72
C ALA A 67 -4.78 10.67 -2.21
N TYR A 68 -4.38 9.75 -3.09
CA TYR A 68 -4.60 9.82 -4.54
C TYR A 68 -6.00 9.40 -4.99
N GLY A 69 -6.99 9.35 -4.10
CA GLY A 69 -8.32 8.78 -4.36
C GLY A 69 -9.06 9.38 -5.57
N ARG A 70 -8.78 10.64 -5.94
CA ARG A 70 -9.33 11.26 -7.17
C ARG A 70 -8.63 10.78 -8.45
N GLU A 71 -7.35 10.47 -8.38
CA GLU A 71 -6.51 10.09 -9.53
C GLU A 71 -6.48 8.57 -9.76
N LEU A 72 -6.86 7.79 -8.75
CA LEU A 72 -6.99 6.34 -8.83
C LEU A 72 -8.36 5.85 -9.33
N ARG A 73 -9.25 6.77 -9.71
CA ARG A 73 -10.65 6.48 -10.03
C ARG A 73 -10.82 5.77 -11.37
#